data_AF-A0A1V5ZWX4-F1
#
_entry.id   AF-A0A1V5ZWX4-F1
#
_cell.length_a   1.000
_cell.length_b   1.000
_cell.length_c   1.000
_cell.angle_alpha   90.00
_cell.angle_beta   90.00
_cell.angle_gamma   90.00
#
_symmetry.space_group_name_H-M   'P 1'
#
loop_
_entity.id
_entity.type
_entity.pdbx_description
1 polymer ?
#
loop_
_entity_poly.entity_id
_entity_poly.type
_entity_poly.pdbx_seq_one_letter_code
_entity_poly.pdbx_strand_id
1 'polypeptide(L)' 'MNNRDLKNLREDLIGELGAINQYQEHIDEASEEEIKKILSHIRNDEKEHVAELTKLLRKLDETQEIKFQKEEL' A
#
# COMPACT_ATOMS: atom_id res chain seq x y z
N MET A 1 -18.69 -2.80 -12.16
CA MET A 1 -17.30 -2.62 -12.63
C MET A 1 -16.78 -3.92 -13.20
N ASN A 2 -15.79 -3.89 -14.10
CA ASN A 2 -15.23 -5.15 -14.60
C ASN A 2 -14.41 -5.81 -13.45
N ASN A 3 -14.44 -7.14 -13.35
CA ASN A 3 -13.75 -7.88 -12.28
C ASN A 3 -12.21 -7.72 -12.37
N ARG A 4 -11.70 -7.37 -13.56
CA ARG A 4 -10.27 -7.17 -13.82
C ARG A 4 -9.73 -5.90 -13.16
N ASP A 5 -10.50 -4.82 -13.12
CA ASP A 5 -10.09 -3.55 -12.50
C ASP A 5 -9.93 -3.73 -10.99
N LEU A 6 -10.90 -4.37 -10.34
CA LEU A 6 -10.81 -4.69 -8.91
C LEU A 6 -9.68 -5.67 -8.59
N LYS A 7 -9.38 -6.61 -9.51
CA LYS A 7 -8.21 -7.47 -9.36
C LYS A 7 -6.93 -6.62 -9.41
N ASN A 8 -6.77 -5.80 -10.44
CA ASN A 8 -5.58 -4.98 -10.62
C ASN A 8 -5.35 -4.05 -9.42
N LEU A 9 -6.39 -3.38 -8.90
CA LEU A 9 -6.25 -2.54 -7.71
C LEU A 9 -5.75 -3.30 -6.47
N ARG A 10 -6.14 -4.57 -6.31
CA ARG A 10 -5.64 -5.41 -5.21
C ARG A 10 -4.22 -5.88 -5.45
N GLU A 11 -3.84 -6.18 -6.69
CA GLU A 11 -2.44 -6.49 -7.05
C GLU A 11 -1.54 -5.28 -6.83
N ASP A 12 -1.99 -4.08 -7.20
CA ASP A 12 -1.26 -2.82 -6.96
C ASP A 12 -1.07 -2.61 -5.45
N LEU A 13 -2.14 -2.80 -4.65
CA LEU A 13 -2.07 -2.72 -3.18
C LEU A 13 -1.08 -3.74 -2.57
N ILE A 14 -1.03 -4.97 -3.12
CA ILE A 14 -0.04 -5.98 -2.73
C ILE A 14 1.38 -5.49 -3.06
N GLY A 15 1.56 -4.89 -4.23
CA GLY A 15 2.83 -4.29 -4.66
C GLY A 15 3.32 -3.23 -3.69
N GLU A 16 2.48 -2.28 -3.32
CA GLU A 16 2.85 -1.20 -2.40
C GLU A 16 3.18 -1.71 -1.00
N LEU A 17 2.38 -2.65 -0.47
CA LEU A 17 2.68 -3.30 0.82
C LEU A 17 4.00 -4.09 0.79
N GLY A 18 4.30 -4.75 -0.34
CA GLY A 18 5.57 -5.41 -0.58
C GLY A 18 6.74 -4.43 -0.58
N ALA A 19 6.61 -3.32 -1.30
CA ALA A 19 7.62 -2.27 -1.36
C ALA A 19 7.89 -1.65 0.02
N ILE A 20 6.85 -1.38 0.82
CA ILE A 20 6.98 -0.89 2.20
C ILE A 20 7.87 -1.82 3.03
N ASN A 21 7.58 -3.12 2.99
CA ASN A 21 8.33 -4.11 3.77
C ASN A 21 9.77 -4.24 3.28
N GLN A 22 9.97 -4.30 1.95
CA GLN A 22 11.30 -4.40 1.35
C GLN A 22 12.17 -3.19 1.70
N TYR A 23 11.64 -1.98 1.59
CA TYR A 23 12.39 -0.78 1.96
C TYR A 23 12.68 -0.73 3.46
N GLN A 24 11.77 -1.19 4.32
CA GLN A 24 12.03 -1.29 5.75
C GLN A 24 13.21 -2.24 6.05
N GLU A 25 13.22 -3.44 5.47
CA GLU A 25 14.32 -4.41 5.62
C GLU A 25 15.66 -3.80 5.19
N HIS A 26 15.70 -3.17 4.01
CA HIS A 26 16.91 -2.53 3.52
C HIS A 26 17.37 -1.33 4.39
N ILE A 27 16.44 -0.56 4.98
CA ILE A 27 16.78 0.52 5.92
C ILE A 27 17.45 -0.04 7.18
N ASP A 28 16.95 -1.16 7.68
CA ASP A 28 17.44 -1.81 8.89
C ASP A 28 18.85 -2.40 8.68
N GLU A 29 19.13 -2.90 7.47
CA GLU A 29 20.43 -3.47 7.08
C GLU A 29 21.47 -2.44 6.62
N ALA A 30 21.03 -1.29 6.10
CA ALA A 30 21.94 -0.29 5.54
C ALA A 30 22.90 0.28 6.59
N SER A 31 24.16 0.47 6.19
CA SER A 31 25.16 1.22 7.00
C SER A 31 25.23 2.69 6.61
N GLU A 32 24.95 3.03 5.36
CA GLU A 32 25.05 4.38 4.82
C GLU A 32 23.79 5.21 5.11
N GLU A 33 23.96 6.34 5.78
CA GLU A 33 22.85 7.19 6.23
C GLU A 33 22.07 7.82 5.06
N GLU A 34 22.76 8.13 3.96
CA GLU A 34 22.12 8.66 2.75
C GLU A 34 21.14 7.65 2.13
N ILE A 35 21.50 6.36 2.15
CA ILE A 35 20.62 5.27 1.70
C ILE A 35 19.39 5.20 2.60
N LYS A 36 19.58 5.17 3.94
CA LYS A 36 18.46 5.13 4.89
C LYS A 36 17.48 6.29 4.68
N LYS A 37 18.01 7.48 4.44
CA LYS A 37 17.20 8.69 4.21
C LYS A 37 16.35 8.57 2.96
N ILE A 38 16.95 8.16 1.84
CA ILE A 38 16.23 8.02 0.56
C ILE A 38 15.20 6.90 0.66
N LEU A 39 15.57 5.72 1.17
CA LEU A 39 14.65 4.60 1.30
C LEU A 39 13.51 4.90 2.29
N SER A 40 13.78 5.65 3.36
CA SER A 40 12.72 6.08 4.30
C SER A 40 11.71 7.01 3.65
N HIS A 41 12.16 7.90 2.76
CA HIS A 41 11.27 8.75 1.97
C HIS A 41 10.38 7.90 1.06
N ILE A 42 10.99 7.07 0.21
CA ILE A 42 10.25 6.24 -0.76
C ILE A 42 9.25 5.33 -0.04
N ARG A 43 9.67 4.62 1.02
CA ARG A 43 8.78 3.79 1.85
C ARG A 43 7.57 4.55 2.39
N ASN A 44 7.73 5.83 2.71
CA ASN A 44 6.62 6.64 3.20
C ASN A 44 5.68 7.07 2.08
N ASP A 45 6.19 7.32 0.86
CA ASP A 45 5.36 7.55 -0.33
C ASP A 45 4.50 6.31 -0.64
N GLU A 46 5.05 5.10 -0.54
CA GLU A 46 4.28 3.87 -0.78
C GLU A 46 3.14 3.68 0.25
N LYS A 47 3.30 4.20 1.48
CA LYS A 47 2.21 4.21 2.48
C LYS A 47 1.07 5.14 2.07
N GLU A 48 1.39 6.26 1.40
CA GLU A 48 0.38 7.13 0.80
C GLU A 48 -0.33 6.43 -0.35
N HIS A 49 0.41 5.75 -1.24
CA HIS A 49 -0.18 4.96 -2.33
C HIS A 49 -1.13 3.86 -1.80
N VAL A 50 -0.75 3.15 -0.73
CA VAL A 50 -1.63 2.19 -0.04
C VAL A 50 -2.95 2.85 0.39
N ALA A 51 -2.88 4.06 0.97
CA ALA A 51 -4.07 4.77 1.42
C ALA A 51 -4.96 5.20 0.24
N GLU A 52 -4.38 5.71 -0.84
CA GLU A 52 -5.10 6.11 -2.04
C GLU A 52 -5.78 4.92 -2.73
N LEU A 53 -5.07 3.82 -2.93
CA LEU A 53 -5.58 2.59 -3.51
C LEU A 53 -6.67 1.97 -2.64
N THR A 54 -6.49 1.96 -1.31
CA THR A 54 -7.51 1.47 -0.37
C THR A 54 -8.79 2.30 -0.44
N LYS A 55 -8.66 3.63 -0.47
CA LYS A 55 -9.81 4.54 -0.63
C LYS A 55 -10.54 4.28 -1.95
N LEU A 56 -9.80 4.07 -3.03
CA LEU A 56 -10.40 3.77 -4.32
C LEU A 56 -11.11 2.41 -4.30
N LEU A 57 -10.49 1.37 -3.74
CA LEU A 57 -11.05 0.03 -3.59
C LEU A 57 -12.35 0.04 -2.77
N ARG A 58 -12.38 0.77 -1.65
CA ARG A 58 -13.59 0.98 -0.82
C ARG A 58 -14.75 1.60 -1.61
N LYS A 59 -14.46 2.58 -2.46
CA LYS A 59 -15.49 3.21 -3.31
C LYS A 59 -16.08 2.25 -4.35
N LEU A 60 -15.33 1.22 -4.71
CA LEU A 60 -15.48 0.47 -5.95
C LEU A 60 -15.91 -0.99 -5.74
N ASP A 61 -15.67 -1.55 -4.56
CA ASP A 61 -16.10 -2.87 -4.11
C ASP A 61 -17.04 -2.76 -2.91
N GLU A 62 -18.35 -2.84 -3.17
CA GLU A 62 -19.40 -2.75 -2.15
C GLU A 62 -19.26 -3.81 -1.05
N THR A 63 -18.83 -5.03 -1.41
CA THR A 63 -18.66 -6.10 -0.41
C THR A 63 -17.53 -5.76 0.53
N GLN A 64 -16.41 -5.25 0.00
CA GLN A 64 -15.26 -4.88 0.82
C GLN A 64 -15.56 -3.64 1.68
N GLU A 65 -16.30 -2.65 1.17
CA GLU A 65 -16.75 -1.49 1.96
C GLU A 65 -17.65 -1.90 3.14
N ILE A 66 -18.59 -2.84 2.92
CA ILE A 66 -19.41 -3.37 4.03
C ILE A 66 -18.52 -4.01 5.11
N LYS A 67 -17.41 -4.66 4.73
CA LYS A 67 -16.45 -5.18 5.71
C LYS A 67 -15.70 -4.07 6.44
N PHE A 68 -15.25 -3.02 5.76
CA PHE A 68 -14.60 -1.87 6.41
C PHE A 68 -15.54 -1.21 7.44
N GLN A 69 -16.79 -0.91 7.06
CA GLN A 69 -17.77 -0.33 7.97
C GLN A 69 -18.07 -1.21 9.18
N LYS A 70 -18.14 -2.54 8.98
CA LYS A 70 -18.34 -3.50 10.07
C LYS A 70 -17.22 -3.46 11.10
N GLU A 71 -15.99 -3.20 10.66
CA GLU A 71 -14.82 -3.08 11.53
C GLU A 71 -14.57 -1.64 12.02
N GLU A 72 -15.51 -0.72 11.79
CA GLU A 72 -15.42 0.71 12.16
C GLU A 72 -14.24 1.45 11.51
N LEU A 73 -13.88 1.04 10.28
CA LEU A 73 -12.78 1.60 9.47
C LEU A 73 -13.27 2.46 8.29
#